data_AF-A0A962QBR5-F1
#
_entry.id   AF-A0A962QBR5-F1
#
_cell.length_a   1.000
_cell.length_b   1.000
_cell.length_c   1.000
_cell.angle_alpha   90.00
_cell.angle_beta   90.00
_cell.angle_gamma   90.00
#
_symmetry.space_group_name_H-M   'P 1'
#
loop_
_entity.id
_entity.type
_entity.pdbx_description
1 polymer ?
#
loop_
_entity_poly.entity_id
_entity_poly.type
_entity_poly.pdbx_seq_one_letter_code
_entity_poly.pdbx_strand_id
1 'polypeptide(L)'
;LSPTDKKYKILKNGLYPKSYNRKTKHPDRIYFFYDMNDYKYLLKSLKLNDKINNLYRNYSLYKVKLTQENIIHSDPNFSKGFYTYDNISPMDIELIEDEL
;
A
#
# COMPACT_ATOMS: atom_id res chain seq x y z
N LEU A 1 9.58 5.94 15.28
CA LEU A 1 8.46 6.71 14.67
C LEU A 1 7.18 6.06 15.14
N SER A 2 6.37 6.80 15.90
CA SER A 2 5.08 6.31 16.36
C SER A 2 4.16 6.04 15.15
N PRO A 3 3.13 5.18 15.27
CA PRO A 3 2.14 4.97 14.20
C PRO A 3 1.53 6.29 13.72
N THR A 4 1.27 7.21 14.65
CA THR A 4 0.73 8.54 14.41
C THR A 4 1.61 9.39 13.47
N ASP A 5 2.94 9.34 13.64
CA ASP A 5 3.88 10.08 12.78
C ASP A 5 3.85 9.60 11.32
N LYS A 6 3.58 8.30 11.10
CA LYS A 6 3.56 7.70 9.75
C LYS A 6 2.33 8.14 8.97
N LYS A 7 1.17 8.19 9.61
CA LYS A 7 -0.09 8.67 9.01
C LYS A 7 0.03 10.11 8.55
N TYR A 8 0.50 11.01 9.42
CA TYR A 8 0.69 12.42 9.05
C TYR A 8 1.68 12.56 7.89
N LYS A 9 2.70 11.71 7.83
CA LYS A 9 3.66 11.72 6.72
C LYS A 9 3.02 11.33 5.39
N ILE A 10 2.16 10.31 5.36
CA ILE A 10 1.46 9.85 4.15
C ILE A 10 0.48 10.93 3.68
N LEU A 11 -0.36 11.43 4.58
CA LEU A 11 -1.37 12.46 4.24
C LEU A 11 -0.72 13.79 3.82
N LYS A 12 0.49 14.08 4.29
CA LYS A 12 1.23 15.30 3.91
C LYS A 12 2.01 15.15 2.60
N ASN A 13 2.66 14.01 2.38
CA ASN A 13 3.64 13.85 1.30
C ASN A 13 3.22 12.89 0.18
N GLY A 14 2.09 12.20 0.36
CA GLY A 14 1.66 11.14 -0.55
C GLY A 14 2.37 9.81 -0.29
N LEU A 15 2.17 8.87 -1.22
CA LEU A 15 2.90 7.61 -1.27
C LEU A 15 3.86 7.65 -2.44
N TYR A 16 5.14 7.52 -2.15
CA TYR A 16 6.18 7.37 -3.15
C TYR A 16 6.99 6.12 -2.81
N PRO A 17 7.28 5.24 -3.78
CA PRO A 17 8.29 4.20 -3.61
C PRO A 17 9.60 4.84 -3.18
N LYS A 18 10.32 4.27 -2.20
CA LYS A 18 11.54 4.93 -1.71
C LYS A 18 12.60 4.98 -2.81
N SER A 19 13.07 6.19 -3.08
CA SER A 19 14.02 6.57 -4.11
C SER A 19 15.46 6.10 -3.81
N TYR A 20 15.67 4.78 -3.75
CA TYR A 20 16.98 4.15 -3.97
C TYR A 20 16.91 2.89 -4.85
N ASN A 21 15.70 2.50 -5.27
CA ASN A 21 15.46 1.46 -6.24
C ASN A 21 15.26 2.09 -7.62
N ARG A 22 16.36 2.30 -8.37
CA ARG A 22 16.30 2.60 -9.82
C ARG A 22 15.38 1.56 -10.48
N LYS A 23 14.64 1.87 -11.56
CA LYS A 23 13.79 0.90 -12.31
C LYS A 23 14.47 -0.45 -12.62
N THR A 24 15.80 -0.48 -12.64
CA THR A 24 16.68 -1.64 -12.82
C THR A 24 16.81 -2.57 -11.59
N LYS A 25 16.39 -2.16 -10.40
CA LYS A 25 16.37 -2.95 -9.15
C LYS A 25 14.99 -2.79 -8.52
N HIS A 26 14.05 -3.65 -8.92
CA HIS A 26 12.68 -3.81 -8.41
C HIS A 26 12.17 -2.69 -7.47
N PRO A 27 11.54 -1.64 -8.02
CA PRO A 27 10.92 -0.59 -7.20
C PRO A 27 9.90 -1.17 -6.22
N ASP A 28 9.71 -0.48 -5.09
CA ASP A 28 8.69 -0.86 -4.12
C ASP A 28 7.31 -0.78 -4.80
N ARG A 29 6.46 -1.78 -4.53
CA ARG A 29 5.10 -1.86 -5.07
C ARG A 29 4.11 -1.23 -4.10
N ILE A 30 3.23 -0.39 -4.60
CA ILE A 30 2.06 0.10 -3.85
C ILE A 30 0.88 -0.77 -4.28
N TYR A 31 0.41 -1.64 -3.38
CA TYR A 31 -0.71 -2.54 -3.65
C TYR A 31 -2.04 -1.88 -3.31
N PHE A 32 -3.04 -2.15 -4.16
CA PHE A 32 -4.43 -1.73 -4.01
C PHE A 32 -5.35 -2.93 -4.15
N PHE A 33 -6.49 -2.89 -3.48
CA PHE A 33 -7.59 -3.83 -3.64
C PHE A 33 -8.87 -3.07 -3.99
N TYR A 34 -9.79 -3.75 -4.64
CA TYR A 34 -11.05 -3.14 -5.10
C TYR A 34 -12.07 -2.98 -3.97
N ASP A 35 -12.14 -3.95 -3.06
CA ASP A 35 -13.07 -3.96 -1.93
C ASP A 35 -12.31 -3.80 -0.62
N MET A 36 -12.86 -2.99 0.29
CA MET A 36 -12.26 -2.76 1.60
C MET A 36 -12.00 -4.05 2.37
N ASN A 37 -12.83 -5.08 2.22
CA ASN A 37 -12.67 -6.36 2.91
C ASN A 37 -11.53 -7.22 2.34
N ASP A 38 -11.00 -6.87 1.16
CA ASP A 38 -9.96 -7.65 0.50
C ASP A 38 -8.55 -7.43 1.12
N TYR A 39 -8.39 -6.46 2.04
CA TYR A 39 -7.11 -6.23 2.73
C TYR A 39 -6.59 -7.50 3.43
N LYS A 40 -7.49 -8.34 3.97
CA LYS A 40 -7.10 -9.59 4.66
C LYS A 40 -6.43 -10.57 3.70
N TYR A 41 -6.90 -10.61 2.44
CA TYR A 41 -6.28 -11.42 1.40
C TYR A 41 -4.92 -10.87 1.00
N LEU A 42 -4.77 -9.55 0.89
CA LEU A 42 -3.47 -8.92 0.63
C LEU A 42 -2.46 -9.28 1.74
N LEU A 43 -2.85 -9.10 3.01
CA LEU A 43 -1.98 -9.37 4.15
C LEU A 43 -1.52 -10.84 4.20
N LYS A 44 -2.42 -11.77 3.86
CA LYS A 44 -2.13 -13.21 3.82
C LYS A 44 -1.28 -13.60 2.60
N SER A 45 -1.69 -13.17 1.40
CA SER A 45 -1.05 -13.54 0.13
C SER A 45 0.39 -13.06 0.03
N LEU A 46 0.64 -11.83 0.50
CA LEU A 46 1.97 -11.23 0.52
C LEU A 46 2.74 -11.51 1.83
N LYS A 47 2.19 -12.33 2.73
CA LYS A 47 2.77 -12.68 4.04
C LYS A 47 3.17 -11.43 4.86
N LEU A 48 2.38 -10.36 4.77
CA LEU A 48 2.59 -9.10 5.48
C LEU A 48 2.12 -9.18 6.94
N ASN A 49 1.21 -10.10 7.26
CA ASN A 49 0.97 -10.58 8.62
C ASN A 49 1.09 -12.10 8.59
N ASP A 50 2.00 -12.65 9.38
CA ASP A 50 2.29 -14.07 9.39
C ASP A 50 2.30 -14.59 10.83
N LYS A 51 1.26 -15.36 11.15
CA LYS A 51 1.12 -15.99 12.46
C LYS A 51 2.22 -17.02 12.73
N ILE A 52 2.73 -17.69 11.70
CA ILE A 52 3.76 -18.73 11.83
C ILE A 52 5.08 -18.08 12.24
N ASN A 53 5.34 -16.86 11.75
CA ASN A 53 6.56 -16.10 12.04
C ASN A 53 6.36 -15.01 13.12
N ASN A 54 5.23 -15.01 13.86
CA ASN A 54 4.86 -14.00 14.85
C ASN A 54 4.93 -12.54 14.36
N LEU A 55 4.69 -12.32 13.06
CA LEU A 55 4.70 -10.99 12.49
C LEU A 55 3.30 -10.40 12.54
N TYR A 56 3.06 -9.61 13.59
CA TYR A 56 1.83 -8.84 13.81
C TYR A 56 2.15 -7.36 13.70
N ARG A 57 1.58 -6.72 12.69
CA ARG A 57 1.69 -5.27 12.49
C ARG A 57 0.30 -4.67 12.47
N ASN A 58 0.18 -3.50 13.07
CA ASN A 58 -1.00 -2.67 12.92
C ASN A 58 -0.93 -1.94 11.59
N TYR A 59 -2.06 -1.85 10.90
CA TYR A 59 -2.16 -1.18 9.60
C TYR A 59 -3.16 -0.03 9.67
N SER A 60 -2.99 0.95 8.79
CA SER A 60 -4.03 1.95 8.51
C SER A 60 -4.56 1.69 7.11
N LEU A 61 -5.87 1.88 6.95
CA LEU A 61 -6.57 1.70 5.69
C LEU A 61 -6.80 3.06 5.03
N TYR A 62 -6.35 3.17 3.78
CA TYR A 62 -6.53 4.38 2.98
C TYR A 62 -7.35 4.06 1.74
N LYS A 63 -8.27 4.96 1.40
CA LYS A 63 -8.90 5.02 0.09
C LYS A 63 -8.04 5.91 -0.80
N VAL A 64 -7.79 5.44 -2.01
CA VAL A 64 -6.93 6.14 -2.97
C VAL A 64 -7.68 6.33 -4.27
N LYS A 65 -7.60 7.54 -4.81
CA LYS A 65 -8.06 7.85 -6.17
C LYS A 65 -6.87 7.74 -7.12
N LEU A 66 -6.98 6.89 -8.14
CA LEU A 66 -5.96 6.80 -9.18
C LEU A 66 -6.33 7.71 -10.34
N THR A 67 -5.31 8.30 -10.96
CA THR A 67 -5.46 9.10 -12.19
C THR A 67 -5.12 8.24 -13.40
N GLN A 68 -5.38 8.76 -14.60
CA GLN A 68 -5.00 8.10 -15.85
C GLN A 68 -3.48 7.97 -16.03
N GLU A 69 -2.68 8.72 -15.26
CA GLU A 69 -1.22 8.66 -15.30
C GLU A 69 -0.66 7.48 -14.52
N ASN A 70 -1.44 6.89 -13.59
CA ASN A 70 -1.01 5.74 -12.80
C ASN A 70 -1.13 4.46 -13.63
N ILE A 71 0.02 3.84 -13.92
CA ILE A 71 0.09 2.55 -14.59
C ILE A 71 -0.16 1.45 -13.54
N ILE A 72 -1.14 0.59 -13.81
CA ILE A 72 -1.49 -0.53 -12.93
C ILE A 72 -0.97 -1.85 -13.48
N HIS A 73 -0.59 -2.75 -12.57
CA HIS A 73 -0.03 -4.06 -12.87
C HIS A 73 -0.72 -5.15 -12.06
N SER A 74 -0.91 -6.33 -12.64
CA SER A 74 -1.37 -7.52 -11.92
C SER A 74 -0.19 -8.25 -11.26
N ASP A 75 -0.44 -8.89 -10.12
CA ASP A 75 0.52 -9.80 -9.48
C ASP A 75 -0.07 -11.23 -9.46
N PRO A 76 0.65 -12.25 -9.97
CA PRO A 76 0.17 -13.63 -9.92
C PRO A 76 -0.12 -14.14 -8.49
N ASN A 77 0.54 -13.58 -7.47
CA ASN A 77 0.36 -13.94 -6.07
C ASN A 77 -0.79 -13.16 -5.42
N PHE A 78 -1.38 -12.17 -6.09
CA PHE A 78 -2.45 -11.34 -5.55
C PHE A 78 -3.52 -11.05 -6.60
N SER A 79 -4.56 -11.88 -6.62
CA SER A 79 -5.64 -11.82 -7.61
C SER A 79 -6.78 -10.85 -7.26
N LYS A 80 -6.79 -10.29 -6.04
CA LYS A 80 -7.85 -9.42 -5.52
C LYS A 80 -7.54 -7.93 -5.66
N GLY A 81 -6.61 -7.60 -6.53
CA GLY A 81 -6.22 -6.24 -6.76
C GLY A 81 -5.04 -6.14 -7.71
N PHE A 82 -4.31 -5.06 -7.57
CA PHE A 82 -3.23 -4.68 -8.48
C PHE A 82 -2.20 -3.84 -7.72
N TYR A 83 -1.10 -3.50 -8.38
CA TYR A 83 -0.13 -2.59 -7.81
C TYR A 83 0.32 -1.55 -8.82
N THR A 84 0.91 -0.47 -8.32
CA THR A 84 1.62 0.52 -9.14
C THR A 84 3.02 0.77 -8.58
N TYR A 85 3.89 1.31 -9.44
CA TYR A 85 5.18 1.90 -9.08
C TYR A 85 5.13 3.42 -9.09
N ASP A 86 3.99 4.00 -9.49
CA ASP A 86 3.86 5.43 -9.62
C ASP A 86 3.54 6.07 -8.27
N ASN A 87 3.92 7.34 -8.15
CA ASN A 87 3.63 8.10 -6.94
C ASN A 87 2.11 8.36 -6.86
N ILE A 88 1.60 8.38 -5.63
CA ILE A 88 0.24 8.78 -5.31
C ILE A 88 0.30 10.14 -4.61
N SER A 89 -0.36 11.14 -5.19
CA SER A 89 -0.46 12.47 -4.61
C SER A 89 -1.18 12.42 -3.26
N PRO A 90 -0.74 13.19 -2.25
CA PRO A 90 -1.47 13.27 -0.98
C PRO A 90 -2.92 13.74 -1.14
N MET A 91 -3.23 14.54 -2.18
CA MET A 91 -4.61 14.98 -2.45
C MET A 91 -5.54 13.84 -2.88
N ASP A 92 -4.96 12.73 -3.34
CA ASP A 92 -5.69 11.55 -3.81
C ASP A 92 -5.78 10.45 -2.73
N ILE A 93 -5.39 10.74 -1.48
CA ILE A 93 -5.37 9.79 -0.38
C ILE A 93 -6.30 10.26 0.73
N GLU A 94 -7.22 9.39 1.13
CA GLU A 94 -8.16 9.59 2.22
C GLU A 94 -7.99 8.46 3.25
N LEU A 95 -7.87 8.80 4.53
CA LEU A 95 -7.84 7.79 5.58
C LEU A 95 -9.26 7.28 5.87
N ILE A 96 -9.44 5.97 5.86
CA ILE A 96 -10.71 5.32 6.20
C ILE A 96 -10.68 4.78 7.62
N GLU A 97 -9.60 4.11 8.01
CA GLU A 97 -9.46 3.47 9.32
C GLU A 97 -8.00 3.48 9.78
N ASP A 98 -7.78 3.65 11.07
CA ASP A 98 -6.45 3.69 11.67
C ASP A 98 -6.33 2.59 12.72
N GLU A 99 -5.14 1.98 12.82
CA GLU A 99 -4.81 0.95 13.82
C GLU A 99 -5.68 -0.34 13.76
N LEU A 100 -5.83 -0.91 12.55
CA LEU A 100 -6.35 -2.26 12.28
C LEU A 100 -5.39 -3.38 12.73
#